data_AF-A0A3N4L546-F1
#
_entry.id   AF-A0A3N4L546-F1
#
_cell.length_a   1.000
_cell.length_b   1.000
_cell.length_c   1.000
_cell.angle_alpha   90.00
_cell.angle_beta   90.00
_cell.angle_gamma   90.00
#
_symmetry.space_group_name_H-M   'P 1'
#
loop_
_entity.id
_entity.type
_entity.pdbx_description
1 polymer ?
#
loop_
_entity_poly.entity_id
_entity_poly.type
_entity_poly.pdbx_seq_one_letter_code
_entity_poly.pdbx_strand_id
1 'polypeptide(L)'
;MAFVTYILLSTLLYGLAGHFNPEQLGYTASFAFTIVILEIGIIKIGCYLLSINNDSQLMDLVAYSGYKFVGIIVTLAMTTLGSRWLEYLVFAYTFNANAFFLLRSLKYVLLPDNTADNPRGTMYAVNRTQKNRRTQFLFLYSYIVQVIFMWALSSGFNSATSGKK
;
A
#
# COMPACT_ATOMS: atom_id res chain seq x y z
N MET A 1 -9.73 10.16 -3.40
CA MET A 1 -10.15 10.07 -4.82
C MET A 1 -9.77 8.73 -5.46
N ALA A 2 -8.50 8.29 -5.39
CA ALA A 2 -8.04 7.04 -6.01
C ALA A 2 -8.86 5.78 -5.66
N PHE A 3 -9.34 5.66 -4.42
CA PHE A 3 -10.21 4.55 -3.97
C PHE A 3 -11.49 4.41 -4.81
N VAL A 4 -12.21 5.51 -5.02
CA VAL A 4 -13.49 5.50 -5.76
C VAL A 4 -13.23 5.20 -7.23
N THR A 5 -12.19 5.81 -7.83
CA THR A 5 -11.80 5.52 -9.22
C THR A 5 -11.41 4.06 -9.42
N TYR A 6 -10.75 3.42 -8.45
CA TYR A 6 -10.46 1.98 -8.52
C TYR A 6 -11.77 1.17 -8.62
N ILE A 7 -12.74 1.43 -7.74
CA ILE A 7 -14.03 0.71 -7.72
C ILE A 7 -14.79 0.91 -9.05
N LEU A 8 -14.86 2.14 -9.53
CA LEU A 8 -15.56 2.47 -10.77
C LEU A 8 -14.86 1.85 -11.99
N LEU A 9 -13.53 1.94 -12.06
CA LEU A 9 -12.78 1.40 -13.17
C LEU A 9 -12.85 -0.13 -13.19
N SER A 10 -12.65 -0.80 -12.06
CA SER A 10 -12.75 -2.26 -12.00
C SER A 10 -14.12 -2.73 -12.48
N THR A 11 -15.21 -2.13 -11.97
CA THR A 11 -16.59 -2.51 -12.32
C THR A 11 -16.95 -2.17 -13.76
N LEU A 12 -16.44 -1.06 -14.29
CA LEU A 12 -16.54 -0.71 -15.71
C LEU A 12 -15.88 -1.79 -16.58
N LEU A 13 -14.66 -2.20 -16.25
CA LEU A 13 -13.93 -3.24 -17.00
C LEU A 13 -14.65 -4.59 -16.95
N TYR A 14 -15.24 -4.95 -15.80
CA TYR A 14 -16.13 -6.10 -15.67
C TYR A 14 -17.34 -6.02 -16.61
N GLY A 15 -17.98 -4.85 -16.66
CA GLY A 15 -19.11 -4.59 -17.55
C GLY A 15 -18.75 -4.68 -19.03
N LEU A 16 -17.62 -4.07 -19.42
CA LEU A 16 -17.09 -4.14 -20.78
C LEU A 16 -16.70 -5.57 -21.20
N ALA A 17 -16.32 -6.42 -20.24
CA ALA A 17 -16.01 -7.83 -20.51
C ALA A 17 -17.26 -8.71 -20.75
N GLY A 18 -18.47 -8.18 -20.55
CA GLY A 18 -19.75 -8.88 -20.70
C GLY A 18 -20.36 -9.43 -19.40
N HIS A 19 -19.76 -9.14 -18.25
CA HIS A 19 -20.19 -9.65 -16.94
C HIS A 19 -20.69 -8.52 -16.03
N PHE A 20 -21.51 -7.61 -16.57
CA PHE A 20 -22.06 -6.51 -15.77
C PHE A 20 -23.06 -7.05 -14.74
N ASN A 21 -22.66 -7.00 -13.47
CA ASN A 21 -23.56 -7.23 -12.35
C ASN A 21 -23.47 -6.04 -11.40
N PRO A 22 -24.57 -5.34 -11.10
CA PRO A 22 -24.54 -4.16 -10.23
C PRO A 22 -24.03 -4.48 -8.81
N GLU A 23 -24.18 -5.73 -8.37
CA GLU A 23 -23.69 -6.23 -7.07
C GLU A 23 -22.15 -6.24 -6.97
N GLN A 24 -21.43 -6.36 -8.10
CA GLN A 24 -19.96 -6.37 -8.09
C GLN A 24 -19.36 -5.05 -7.62
N LEU A 25 -20.07 -3.94 -7.79
CA LEU A 25 -19.66 -2.64 -7.29
C LEU A 25 -19.66 -2.62 -5.77
N GLY A 26 -20.75 -3.09 -5.16
CA GLY A 26 -20.86 -3.22 -3.71
C GLY A 26 -19.83 -4.19 -3.14
N TYR A 27 -19.64 -5.34 -3.79
CA TYR A 27 -18.64 -6.34 -3.39
C TYR A 27 -17.21 -5.76 -3.43
N THR A 28 -16.81 -5.15 -4.55
CA THR A 28 -15.47 -4.58 -4.71
C THR A 28 -15.23 -3.42 -3.74
N ALA A 29 -16.24 -2.57 -3.53
CA ALA A 29 -16.16 -1.48 -2.57
C ALA A 29 -15.99 -1.99 -1.13
N SER A 30 -16.79 -2.99 -0.72
CA SER A 30 -16.74 -3.56 0.62
C SER A 30 -15.41 -4.28 0.88
N PHE A 31 -14.91 -5.03 -0.12
CA PHE A 31 -13.62 -5.71 -0.04
C PHE A 31 -12.46 -4.71 0.07
N ALA A 32 -12.44 -3.67 -0.78
CA ALA A 32 -11.42 -2.64 -0.72
C ALA A 32 -11.47 -1.85 0.60
N PHE A 33 -12.67 -1.56 1.09
CA PHE A 33 -12.87 -0.90 2.38
C PHE A 33 -12.34 -1.75 3.55
N THR A 34 -12.63 -3.06 3.53
CA THR A 34 -12.11 -4.01 4.52
C THR A 34 -10.59 -4.04 4.53
N ILE A 35 -9.94 -4.04 3.35
CA ILE A 35 -8.47 -3.97 3.24
C ILE A 35 -7.91 -2.68 3.85
N VAL A 36 -8.56 -1.53 3.62
CA VAL A 36 -8.13 -0.25 4.21
C VAL A 36 -8.28 -0.26 5.73
N ILE A 37 -9.38 -0.77 6.27
CA ILE A 37 -9.56 -0.91 7.73
C ILE A 37 -8.49 -1.81 8.33
N LEU A 38 -8.25 -2.97 7.70
CA LEU A 38 -7.25 -3.93 8.18
C LEU A 38 -5.85 -3.30 8.15
N GLU A 39 -5.53 -2.54 7.10
CA GLU A 39 -4.26 -1.81 6.99
C GLU A 39 -4.08 -0.78 8.12
N ILE A 40 -5.10 0.02 8.41
CA ILE A 40 -5.08 0.97 9.54
C ILE A 40 -4.83 0.21 10.86
N GLY A 41 -5.48 -0.95 11.04
CA GLY A 41 -5.26 -1.83 12.19
C GLY A 41 -3.81 -2.30 12.32
N ILE A 42 -3.21 -2.81 11.23
CA ILE A 42 -1.80 -3.25 11.21
C ILE A 42 -0.86 -2.09 11.55
N ILE A 43 -1.09 -0.90 10.99
CA ILE A 43 -0.28 0.29 11.28
C ILE A 43 -0.37 0.63 12.77
N LYS A 44 -1.58 0.68 13.34
CA LYS A 44 -1.77 0.99 14.76
C LYS A 44 -1.10 -0.05 15.67
N ILE A 45 -1.25 -1.34 15.36
CA ILE A 45 -0.60 -2.41 16.13
C ILE A 45 0.92 -2.30 16.04
N GLY A 46 1.47 -2.07 14.84
CA GLY A 46 2.91 -1.91 14.65
C GLY A 46 3.48 -0.72 15.41
N CYS A 47 2.79 0.43 15.37
CA CYS A 47 3.20 1.61 16.10
C CYS A 47 3.05 1.47 17.62
N TYR A 48 2.04 0.73 18.08
CA TYR A 48 1.89 0.34 19.48
C TYR A 48 3.06 -0.54 19.96
N LEU A 49 3.41 -1.59 19.20
CA LEU A 49 4.53 -2.48 19.51
C LEU A 49 5.89 -1.76 19.54
N LEU A 50 6.05 -0.73 18.70
CA LEU A 50 7.28 0.06 18.64
C LEU A 50 7.28 1.28 19.60
N SER A 51 6.21 1.46 20.38
CA SER A 51 6.01 2.57 21.31
C SER A 51 6.27 3.94 20.65
N ILE A 52 5.66 4.16 19.49
CA ILE A 52 5.75 5.40 18.72
C ILE A 52 4.50 6.23 19.04
N ASN A 53 4.65 7.25 19.89
CA ASN A 53 3.54 8.12 20.33
C ASN A 53 3.43 9.41 19.49
N ASN A 54 3.62 9.32 18.16
CA ASN A 54 3.51 10.48 17.26
C ASN A 54 2.28 10.35 16.36
N ASP A 55 1.15 10.88 16.79
CA ASP A 55 -0.12 10.79 16.06
C ASP A 55 -0.05 11.42 14.65
N SER A 56 0.68 12.54 14.50
CA SER A 56 0.86 13.19 13.19
C SER A 56 1.49 12.25 12.17
N GLN A 57 2.46 11.46 12.61
CA GLN A 57 3.17 10.53 11.75
C GLN A 57 2.34 9.29 11.38
N LEU A 58 1.45 8.86 12.29
CA LEU A 58 0.48 7.81 11.99
C LEU A 58 -0.50 8.28 10.92
N MET A 59 -0.97 9.53 11.03
CA MET A 59 -1.84 10.16 10.06
C MET A 59 -1.18 10.21 8.68
N ASP A 60 0.10 10.59 8.62
CA ASP A 60 0.88 10.60 7.38
C ASP A 60 1.04 9.20 6.79
N LEU A 61 1.31 8.18 7.61
CA LEU A 61 1.44 6.81 7.13
C LEU A 61 0.16 6.29 6.49
N VAL A 62 -0.98 6.54 7.14
CA VAL A 62 -2.31 6.18 6.61
C VAL A 62 -2.62 6.96 5.33
N ALA A 63 -2.27 8.25 5.28
CA ALA A 63 -2.45 9.05 4.07
C ALA A 63 -1.60 8.52 2.91
N TYR A 64 -0.33 8.18 3.17
CA TYR A 64 0.58 7.66 2.16
C TYR A 64 0.23 6.24 1.71
N SER A 65 -0.32 5.38 2.58
CA SER A 65 -0.72 4.01 2.18
C SER A 65 -1.83 4.00 1.15
N GLY A 66 -2.68 5.04 1.13
CA GLY A 66 -3.73 5.23 0.15
C GLY A 66 -3.26 5.38 -1.30
N TYR A 67 -1.98 5.71 -1.55
CA TYR A 67 -1.46 5.84 -2.92
C TYR A 67 -1.38 4.51 -3.68
N LYS A 68 -1.52 3.37 -2.98
CA LYS A 68 -1.53 2.05 -3.62
C LYS A 68 -2.61 1.89 -4.69
N PHE A 69 -3.75 2.57 -4.51
CA PHE A 69 -4.84 2.52 -5.50
C PHE A 69 -4.44 3.11 -6.85
N VAL A 70 -3.51 4.07 -6.89
CA VAL A 70 -3.01 4.65 -8.15
C VAL A 70 -2.26 3.60 -8.96
N GLY A 71 -1.36 2.84 -8.32
CA GLY A 71 -0.62 1.76 -8.98
C GLY A 71 -1.54 0.65 -9.50
N ILE A 72 -2.58 0.31 -8.72
CA ILE A 72 -3.57 -0.70 -9.12
C ILE A 72 -4.41 -0.21 -10.31
N ILE A 73 -4.84 1.06 -10.33
CA ILE A 73 -5.57 1.66 -11.46
C ILE A 73 -4.75 1.58 -12.75
N VAL A 74 -3.46 1.91 -12.70
CA VAL A 74 -2.57 1.83 -13.87
C VAL A 74 -2.42 0.39 -14.36
N THR A 75 -2.25 -0.56 -13.43
CA THR A 75 -2.19 -1.99 -13.77
C THR A 75 -3.48 -2.46 -14.44
N LEU A 76 -4.65 -2.13 -13.88
CA LEU A 76 -5.96 -2.47 -14.44
C LEU A 76 -6.16 -1.89 -15.84
N ALA A 77 -5.78 -0.64 -16.04
CA ALA A 77 -5.84 0.00 -17.36
C ALA A 77 -4.99 -0.76 -18.38
N MET A 78 -3.80 -1.23 -17.98
CA MET A 78 -2.90 -1.98 -18.86
C MET A 78 -3.40 -3.38 -19.20
N THR A 79 -4.17 -4.03 -18.32
CA THR A 79 -4.79 -5.33 -18.61
C THR A 79 -5.73 -5.28 -19.82
N THR A 80 -6.30 -4.11 -20.14
CA THR A 80 -7.15 -3.96 -21.33
C THR A 80 -6.43 -4.23 -22.65
N LEU A 81 -5.09 -4.15 -22.66
CA LEU A 81 -4.27 -4.46 -23.84
C LEU A 81 -4.11 -5.97 -24.09
N GLY A 82 -4.64 -6.83 -23.21
CA GLY A 82 -4.71 -8.28 -23.41
C GLY A 82 -3.40 -9.06 -23.20
N SER A 83 -2.29 -8.38 -22.88
CA SER A 83 -1.00 -9.02 -22.61
C SER A 83 -0.76 -9.22 -21.12
N ARG A 84 -0.83 -10.48 -20.67
CA ARG A 84 -0.55 -10.86 -19.27
C ARG A 84 0.89 -10.52 -18.83
N TRP A 85 1.86 -10.60 -19.75
CA TRP A 85 3.24 -10.25 -19.45
C TRP A 85 3.41 -8.75 -19.14
N LEU A 86 2.75 -7.88 -19.91
CA LEU A 86 2.78 -6.44 -19.67
C LEU A 86 2.10 -6.08 -18.35
N GLU A 87 1.01 -6.75 -18.02
CA GLU A 87 0.33 -6.56 -16.74
C GLU A 87 1.25 -6.85 -15.56
N TYR A 88 1.93 -8.01 -15.54
CA TYR A 88 2.86 -8.34 -14.45
C TYR A 88 4.04 -7.37 -14.37
N LEU A 89 4.56 -6.90 -15.51
CA LEU A 89 5.65 -5.91 -15.55
C LEU A 89 5.20 -4.57 -14.98
N VAL A 90 4.02 -4.08 -15.38
CA VAL A 90 3.46 -2.81 -14.87
C VAL A 90 3.08 -2.94 -13.40
N PHE A 91 2.51 -4.07 -12.98
CA PHE A 91 2.24 -4.36 -11.58
C PHE A 91 3.53 -4.33 -10.75
N ALA A 92 4.59 -5.03 -11.20
CA ALA A 92 5.87 -5.04 -10.49
C ALA A 92 6.50 -3.65 -10.41
N TYR A 93 6.41 -2.87 -11.49
CA TYR A 93 6.93 -1.50 -11.53
C TYR A 93 6.15 -0.57 -10.57
N THR A 94 4.82 -0.55 -10.67
CA THR A 94 3.95 0.31 -9.86
C THR A 94 4.01 -0.05 -8.37
N PHE A 95 4.08 -1.35 -8.05
CA PHE A 95 4.30 -1.82 -6.69
C PHE A 95 5.63 -1.33 -6.13
N ASN A 96 6.75 -1.54 -6.86
CA ASN A 96 8.06 -1.08 -6.41
C ASN A 96 8.11 0.45 -6.26
N ALA A 97 7.51 1.19 -7.19
CA ALA A 97 7.43 2.64 -7.10
C ALA A 97 6.65 3.10 -5.85
N ASN A 98 5.52 2.46 -5.53
CA ASN A 98 4.72 2.76 -4.34
C ASN A 98 5.46 2.40 -3.04
N ALA A 99 6.10 1.23 -2.98
CA ALA A 99 6.89 0.80 -1.84
C ALA A 99 8.08 1.73 -1.59
N PHE A 100 8.81 2.10 -2.66
CA PHE A 100 9.92 3.05 -2.59
C PHE A 100 9.46 4.45 -2.17
N PHE A 101 8.33 4.91 -2.70
CA PHE A 101 7.72 6.19 -2.30
C PHE A 101 7.38 6.19 -0.81
N LEU A 102 6.69 5.17 -0.30
CA LEU A 102 6.38 5.04 1.12
C LEU A 102 7.65 5.06 2.00
N LEU A 103 8.68 4.31 1.59
CA LEU A 103 9.96 4.30 2.28
C LEU A 103 10.61 5.68 2.32
N ARG A 104 10.68 6.36 1.18
CA ARG A 104 11.31 7.68 1.11
C ARG A 104 10.52 8.69 1.92
N SER A 105 9.20 8.76 1.72
CA SER A 105 8.33 9.74 2.36
C SER A 105 8.31 9.58 3.89
N LEU A 106 8.31 8.35 4.42
CA LEU A 106 8.26 8.14 5.87
C LEU A 106 9.60 7.98 6.56
N LYS A 107 10.69 7.61 5.86
CA LYS A 107 12.04 7.62 6.44
C LYS A 107 12.36 9.01 7.01
N TYR A 108 11.98 10.07 6.31
CA TYR A 108 12.17 11.45 6.76
C TYR A 108 11.27 11.84 7.94
N VAL A 109 10.09 11.22 8.09
CA VAL A 109 9.19 11.51 9.22
C VAL A 109 9.59 10.70 10.48
N LEU A 110 10.09 9.46 10.34
CA LEU A 110 10.43 8.58 11.48
C LEU A 110 11.80 8.90 12.10
N LEU A 111 12.66 9.55 11.32
CA LEU A 111 14.00 9.93 11.71
C LEU A 111 14.15 11.46 11.60
N PRO A 112 13.67 12.24 12.58
CA PRO A 112 14.24 13.56 12.79
C PRO A 112 15.73 13.36 13.05
N ASP A 113 16.59 14.01 12.26
CA ASP A 113 18.01 14.08 12.54
C ASP A 113 18.18 14.84 13.86
N ASN A 114 18.20 14.12 14.97
CA ASN A 114 18.64 14.62 16.27
C ASN A 114 20.18 14.71 16.27
N THR A 115 20.75 15.35 15.25
CA THR A 115 22.21 15.54 15.13
C THR A 115 22.70 16.75 15.93
N ALA A 116 21.81 17.46 16.63
CA ALA A 116 22.16 18.73 17.26
C ALA A 116 22.50 18.70 18.77
N ASP A 117 22.21 17.64 19.55
CA ASP A 117 22.12 17.88 21.01
C ASP A 117 22.48 16.73 21.98
N ASN A 118 23.72 16.18 21.91
CA ASN A 118 24.44 15.71 23.12
C ASN A 118 25.85 15.19 22.80
N PRO A 119 26.94 15.63 23.46
CA PRO A 119 28.31 15.16 23.21
C PRO A 119 28.80 14.00 24.12
N ARG A 120 27.91 13.16 24.70
CA ARG A 120 28.31 12.12 25.68
C ARG A 120 28.00 10.68 25.22
N GLY A 121 29.07 9.95 24.92
CA GLY A 121 29.18 8.67 24.17
C GLY A 121 28.44 7.42 24.64
N THR A 122 27.58 7.45 25.67
CA THR A 122 26.96 6.22 26.23
C THR A 122 25.46 6.08 25.94
N MET A 123 24.79 7.13 25.45
CA MET A 123 23.35 7.10 25.09
C MET A 123 23.10 6.75 23.60
N TYR A 124 24.16 6.66 22.78
CA TYR A 124 24.05 6.48 21.33
C TYR A 124 23.59 5.08 20.89
N ALA A 125 23.91 4.02 21.63
CA ALA A 125 23.60 2.65 21.22
C ALA A 125 22.10 2.31 21.31
N VAL A 126 21.42 2.80 22.36
CA VAL A 126 19.97 2.57 22.58
C VAL A 126 19.13 3.30 21.53
N ASN A 127 19.48 4.56 21.24
CA ASN A 127 18.79 5.37 20.23
C ASN A 127 18.98 4.79 18.80
N ARG A 128 20.18 4.28 18.49
CA ARG A 128 20.47 3.63 17.19
C ARG A 128 19.73 2.30 17.01
N THR A 129 19.58 1.52 18.08
CA THR A 129 18.84 0.24 18.05
C THR A 129 17.33 0.47 17.83
N GLN A 130 16.75 1.47 18.49
CA GLN A 130 15.34 1.85 18.31
C GLN A 130 15.09 2.42 16.91
N LYS A 131 16.00 3.26 16.39
CA LYS A 131 15.98 3.77 15.01
C LYS A 131 16.01 2.65 13.98
N ASN A 132 16.83 1.62 14.19
CA ASN A 132 16.92 0.47 13.30
C ASN A 132 15.63 -0.37 13.29
N ARG A 133 15.02 -0.62 14.47
CA ARG A 133 13.74 -1.34 14.57
C ARG A 133 12.58 -0.61 13.87
N ARG A 134 12.49 0.72 14.02
CA ARG A 134 11.49 1.57 13.33
C ARG A 134 11.66 1.51 11.81
N THR A 135 12.91 1.54 11.36
CA THR A 135 13.25 1.44 9.95
C THR A 135 12.89 0.05 9.40
N GLN A 136 13.23 -1.03 10.11
CA GLN A 136 12.89 -2.41 9.74
C GLN A 136 11.37 -2.63 9.69
N PHE A 137 10.62 -2.12 10.66
CA PHE A 137 9.15 -2.15 10.63
C PHE A 137 8.60 -1.45 9.39
N LEU A 138 9.16 -0.29 9.04
CA LEU A 138 8.71 0.46 7.87
C LEU A 138 9.05 -0.26 6.55
N PHE A 139 10.22 -0.90 6.45
CA PHE A 139 10.57 -1.77 5.33
C PHE A 139 9.60 -2.95 5.23
N LEU A 140 9.32 -3.63 6.34
CA LEU A 140 8.39 -4.75 6.38
C LEU A 140 6.99 -4.33 5.91
N TYR A 141 6.49 -3.21 6.42
CA TYR A 141 5.19 -2.67 6.05
C TYR A 141 5.15 -2.25 4.56
N SER A 142 6.11 -1.43 4.13
CA SER A 142 6.14 -0.86 2.78
C SER A 142 6.36 -1.89 1.66
N TYR A 143 7.09 -2.97 1.92
CA TYR A 143 7.34 -4.01 0.93
C TYR A 143 6.40 -5.21 1.09
N ILE A 144 6.30 -5.80 2.29
CA ILE A 144 5.56 -7.07 2.45
C ILE A 144 4.07 -6.81 2.56
N VAL A 145 3.64 -5.95 3.47
CA VAL A 145 2.20 -5.70 3.70
C VAL A 145 1.57 -5.05 2.46
N GLN A 146 2.26 -4.09 1.84
CA GLN A 146 1.78 -3.43 0.62
C GLN A 146 1.67 -4.38 -0.57
N VAL A 147 2.63 -5.30 -0.79
CA VAL A 147 2.53 -6.23 -1.93
C VAL A 147 1.36 -7.17 -1.76
N ILE A 148 1.13 -7.65 -0.53
CA ILE A 148 0.03 -8.57 -0.22
C ILE A 148 -1.30 -7.87 -0.50
N PHE A 149 -1.47 -6.62 -0.05
CA PHE A 149 -2.72 -5.87 -0.29
C PHE A 149 -2.92 -5.48 -1.75
N MET A 150 -1.87 -5.01 -2.43
CA MET A 150 -1.97 -4.71 -3.86
C MET A 150 -2.31 -5.96 -4.68
N TRP A 151 -1.68 -7.08 -4.36
CA TRP A 151 -1.95 -8.34 -5.02
C TRP A 151 -3.37 -8.85 -4.72
N ALA A 152 -3.84 -8.75 -3.48
CA ALA A 152 -5.21 -9.12 -3.11
C ALA A 152 -6.28 -8.27 -3.83
N LEU A 153 -6.03 -6.97 -4.00
CA LEU A 153 -6.92 -6.09 -4.77
C LEU A 153 -6.87 -6.41 -6.27
N SER A 154 -5.69 -6.67 -6.82
CA SER A 154 -5.52 -6.98 -8.25
C SER A 154 -6.02 -8.38 -8.62
N SER A 155 -5.89 -9.37 -7.73
CA SER A 155 -6.30 -10.76 -7.99
C SER A 155 -7.81 -10.90 -8.13
N GLY A 156 -8.58 -10.05 -7.44
CA GLY A 156 -10.03 -9.94 -7.61
C GLY A 156 -10.41 -9.72 -9.08
N PHE A 157 -9.70 -8.85 -9.79
CA PHE A 157 -9.96 -8.60 -11.22
C PHE A 157 -9.40 -9.70 -12.14
N ASN A 158 -8.19 -10.20 -11.88
CA ASN A 158 -7.55 -11.21 -12.73
C ASN A 158 -8.29 -12.55 -12.77
N SER A 159 -8.97 -12.89 -11.67
CA SER A 159 -9.79 -14.10 -11.60
C SER A 159 -10.95 -14.07 -12.61
N ALA A 160 -11.49 -12.89 -12.89
CA ALA A 160 -12.62 -12.73 -13.81
C ALA A 160 -12.22 -12.66 -15.28
N THR A 161 -11.03 -12.13 -15.58
CA THR A 161 -10.49 -12.13 -16.96
C THR A 161 -9.90 -13.48 -17.34
N SER A 162 -9.52 -14.32 -16.37
CA SER A 162 -8.97 -15.67 -16.64
C SER A 162 -9.99 -16.72 -17.05
N GLY A 163 -11.31 -16.46 -16.93
CA GLY A 163 -12.37 -17.35 -17.44
C GLY A 163 -12.50 -17.39 -18.97
N LYS A 164 -11.69 -16.61 -19.70
CA LYS A 164 -11.66 -16.56 -21.18
C LYS A 164 -10.50 -17.39 -21.79
N LYS A 165 -10.08 -18.48 -21.15
CA LYS A 165 -9.21 -19.47 -21.78
C LYS A 165 -9.84 -20.84 -21.75
#